data_AF-A0A1Q5TFS4-F1
#
_entry.id   AF-A0A1Q5TFS4-F1
#
_cell.length_a   1.000
_cell.length_b   1.000
_cell.length_c   1.000
_cell.angle_alpha   90.00
_cell.angle_beta   90.00
_cell.angle_gamma   90.00
#
_symmetry.space_group_name_H-M   'P 1'
#
loop_
_entity.id
_entity.type
_entity.pdbx_description
1 polymer ?
#
loop_
_entity_poly.entity_id
_entity_poly.type
_entity_poly.pdbx_seq_one_letter_code
_entity_poly.pdbx_strand_id
1 'polypeptide(L)'
;MSQQDFIIWVFCWVEDNLTALQQGTRLRSRGIPPKLNDAEVIAMEVIGEFLGFSTDKGIWTYFCAHWRAWFLGLGSRANFAK
;
A
#
# COMPACT_ATOMS: atom_id res chain seq x y z
N MET A 1 0.73 11.57 17.90
CA MET A 1 0.83 11.49 16.43
C MET A 1 -0.56 11.19 15.89
N SER A 2 -1.05 11.93 14.90
CA SER A 2 -2.36 11.63 14.32
C SER A 2 -2.28 10.39 13.43
N GLN A 3 -3.42 9.81 13.09
CA GLN A 3 -3.46 8.67 12.18
C GLN A 3 -3.00 9.07 10.76
N GLN A 4 -3.24 10.31 10.36
CA GLN A 4 -2.74 10.87 9.10
C GLN A 4 -1.21 10.92 9.08
N ASP A 5 -0.62 11.46 10.16
CA ASP A 5 0.84 11.52 10.31
C ASP A 5 1.45 10.12 10.28
N PHE A 6 0.80 9.15 10.94
CA PHE A 6 1.23 7.76 10.94
C PHE A 6 1.23 7.17 9.52
N ILE A 7 0.12 7.34 8.78
CA ILE A 7 -0.01 6.82 7.41
C ILE A 7 1.06 7.44 6.50
N ILE A 8 1.25 8.76 6.57
CA ILE A 8 2.25 9.47 5.79
C ILE A 8 3.65 8.97 6.14
N TRP A 9 3.95 8.86 7.44
CA TRP A 9 5.25 8.39 7.90
C TRP A 9 5.57 6.97 7.43
N VAL A 10 4.61 6.04 7.54
CA VAL A 10 4.78 4.66 7.06
C VAL A 10 4.98 4.64 5.54
N PHE A 11 4.19 5.41 4.80
CA PHE A 11 4.31 5.48 3.34
C PHE A 11 5.71 5.97 2.92
N CYS A 12 6.18 7.08 3.47
CA CYS A 12 7.52 7.60 3.18
C CYS A 12 8.61 6.60 3.58
N TRP A 13 8.48 5.97 4.75
CA TRP A 13 9.44 4.96 5.19
C TRP A 13 9.49 3.76 4.25
N VAL A 14 8.33 3.26 3.80
CA VAL A 14 8.26 2.15 2.83
C VAL A 14 8.88 2.56 1.50
N GLU A 15 8.58 3.75 0.98
CA GLU A 15 9.11 4.23 -0.30
C GLU A 15 10.63 4.37 -0.28
N ASP A 16 11.20 4.95 0.79
CA ASP A 16 12.64 5.10 0.97
C ASP A 16 13.34 3.73 1.02
N ASN A 17 12.81 2.80 1.82
CA ASN A 17 13.38 1.46 1.94
C ASN A 17 13.25 0.66 0.65
N LEU A 18 12.10 0.72 -0.02
CA LEU A 18 11.90 0.03 -1.29
C LEU A 18 12.85 0.57 -2.36
N THR A 19 13.04 1.88 -2.43
CA THR A 19 13.98 2.52 -3.36
C THR A 19 15.42 2.09 -3.08
N ALA A 20 15.82 2.06 -1.80
CA ALA A 20 17.14 1.60 -1.39
C ALA A 20 17.38 0.12 -1.72
N LEU A 21 16.37 -0.73 -1.57
CA LEU A 21 16.42 -2.16 -1.91
C LEU A 21 16.44 -2.41 -3.43
N GLN A 22 15.69 -1.61 -4.19
CA GLN A 22 15.58 -1.78 -5.64
C GLN A 22 16.86 -1.37 -6.37
N GLN A 23 17.62 -0.40 -5.86
CA GLN A 23 18.86 0.10 -6.50
C GLN A 23 18.69 0.39 -8.01
N GLY A 24 17.53 0.92 -8.40
CA GLY A 24 17.18 1.18 -9.80
C GLY A 24 16.68 -0.03 -10.60
N THR A 25 16.59 -1.21 -9.98
CA THR A 25 16.05 -2.44 -10.59
C THR A 25 14.61 -2.66 -10.17
N ARG A 26 13.73 -2.91 -11.14
CA ARG A 26 12.35 -3.31 -10.86
C ARG A 26 12.30 -4.75 -10.34
N LEU A 27 11.72 -4.96 -9.15
CA LEU A 27 11.50 -6.30 -8.58
C LEU A 27 10.59 -7.15 -9.47
N ARG A 28 9.53 -6.55 -10.00
CA ARG A 28 8.60 -7.19 -10.92
C ARG A 28 8.88 -6.73 -12.35
N SER A 29 9.27 -7.68 -13.21
CA SER A 29 9.63 -7.41 -14.61
C SER A 29 8.63 -7.98 -15.65
N ARG A 30 7.62 -8.75 -15.22
CA ARG A 30 6.66 -9.44 -16.10
C ARG A 30 5.21 -9.20 -15.68
N GLY A 31 4.30 -9.23 -16.67
CA GLY A 31 2.85 -9.10 -16.48
C GLY A 31 2.35 -7.66 -16.57
N ILE A 32 1.02 -7.49 -16.52
CA ILE A 32 0.38 -6.16 -16.56
C ILE A 32 0.78 -5.39 -15.28
N PRO A 33 1.23 -4.14 -15.38
CA PRO A 33 1.58 -3.35 -14.19
C PRO A 33 0.34 -3.13 -13.33
N PRO A 34 0.43 -3.33 -12.01
CA PRO A 34 -0.67 -2.97 -11.11
C PRO A 34 -0.93 -1.46 -11.17
N LYS A 35 -2.18 -1.07 -10.89
CA LYS A 35 -2.56 0.36 -10.82
C LYS A 35 -2.04 1.05 -9.57
N LEU A 36 -1.87 0.28 -8.49
CA LEU A 36 -1.15 0.70 -7.30
C LEU A 36 0.35 0.44 -7.50
N ASN A 37 1.16 1.39 -7.07
CA ASN A 37 2.60 1.21 -6.94
C ASN A 37 2.90 0.19 -5.81
N ASP A 38 4.03 -0.50 -5.92
CA ASP A 38 4.50 -1.48 -4.93
C ASP A 38 4.59 -0.84 -3.53
N ALA A 39 5.06 0.41 -3.43
CA ALA A 39 5.13 1.15 -2.18
C ALA A 39 3.75 1.40 -1.56
N GLU A 40 2.74 1.72 -2.39
CA GLU A 40 1.36 1.92 -1.90
C GLU A 40 0.78 0.62 -1.34
N VAL A 41 0.99 -0.51 -2.02
CA VAL A 41 0.50 -1.82 -1.56
C VAL A 41 1.17 -2.21 -0.24
N ILE A 42 2.50 -2.13 -0.16
CA ILE A 42 3.24 -2.48 1.05
C ILE A 42 2.83 -1.58 2.22
N ALA A 43 2.67 -0.27 1.98
CA ALA A 43 2.20 0.65 3.02
C ALA A 43 0.80 0.29 3.52
N MET A 44 -0.13 -0.03 2.61
CA MET A 44 -1.48 -0.46 2.97
C MET A 44 -1.47 -1.73 3.83
N GLU A 45 -0.64 -2.72 3.50
CA GLU A 45 -0.47 -3.95 4.28
C GLU A 45 0.05 -3.65 5.69
N VAL A 46 1.15 -2.88 5.79
CA VAL A 46 1.76 -2.53 7.10
C VAL A 46 0.81 -1.74 7.98
N ILE A 47 0.16 -0.72 7.43
CA ILE A 47 -0.81 0.11 8.17
C ILE A 47 -2.03 -0.72 8.56
N GLY A 48 -2.54 -1.52 7.62
CA GLY A 48 -3.72 -2.36 7.82
C GLY A 48 -3.52 -3.35 8.96
N GLU A 49 -2.40 -4.06 8.95
CA GLU A 49 -2.04 -5.00 10.02
C GLU A 49 -1.83 -4.28 11.35
N PHE A 50 -1.15 -3.13 11.35
CA PHE A 50 -0.95 -2.32 12.56
C PHE A 50 -2.28 -1.85 13.18
N LEU A 51 -3.28 -1.55 12.34
CA LEU A 51 -4.63 -1.16 12.78
C LEU A 51 -5.51 -2.37 13.16
N GLY A 52 -5.00 -3.61 13.06
CA GLY A 52 -5.71 -4.84 13.42
C GLY A 52 -6.58 -5.43 12.31
N PHE A 53 -6.41 -4.99 11.06
CA PHE A 53 -7.08 -5.60 9.91
C PHE A 53 -6.27 -6.79 9.37
N SER A 54 -6.49 -7.98 9.93
CA SER A 54 -5.71 -9.18 9.59
C SER A 54 -6.07 -9.86 8.26
N THR A 55 -6.84 -9.19 7.40
CA THR A 55 -7.25 -9.76 6.11
C THR A 55 -7.17 -8.70 5.02
N ASP A 56 -6.72 -9.09 3.83
CA ASP A 56 -6.64 -8.20 2.66
C ASP A 56 -7.99 -7.53 2.37
N LYS A 57 -9.10 -8.24 2.63
CA LYS A 57 -10.44 -7.67 2.53
C LYS A 57 -10.66 -6.55 3.55
N GLY A 58 -10.29 -6.77 4.81
CA GLY A 58 -10.40 -5.78 5.87
C GLY A 58 -9.57 -4.54 5.57
N ILE A 59 -8.31 -4.73 5.17
CA ILE A 59 -7.40 -3.67 4.75
C ILE A 59 -7.99 -2.89 3.57
N TRP A 60 -8.39 -3.58 2.51
CA TRP A 60 -8.99 -2.96 1.33
C TRP A 60 -10.25 -2.15 1.69
N THR A 61 -11.16 -2.72 2.49
CA THR A 61 -12.40 -2.05 2.91
C THR A 61 -12.08 -0.79 3.70
N TYR A 62 -11.12 -0.86 4.62
CA TYR A 62 -10.71 0.29 5.44
C TYR A 62 -10.17 1.44 4.57
N PHE A 63 -9.20 1.15 3.70
CA PHE A 63 -8.58 2.16 2.84
C PHE A 63 -9.57 2.72 1.82
N CYS A 64 -10.46 1.89 1.26
CA CYS A 64 -11.47 2.35 0.33
C CYS A 64 -12.49 3.29 1.00
N ALA A 65 -12.79 3.11 2.29
CA ALA A 65 -13.74 3.94 3.02
C ALA A 65 -13.13 5.24 3.55
N HIS A 66 -11.87 5.23 3.99
CA HIS A 66 -11.29 6.35 4.76
C HIS A 66 -10.18 7.11 4.02
N TRP A 67 -9.44 6.44 3.13
CA TRP A 67 -8.19 6.97 2.57
C TRP A 67 -8.11 6.86 1.04
N ARG A 68 -9.25 6.61 0.37
CA ARG A 68 -9.29 6.42 -1.09
C ARG A 68 -8.68 7.57 -1.89
N ALA A 69 -8.78 8.81 -1.38
CA ALA A 69 -8.19 9.99 -2.01
C ALA A 69 -6.66 9.96 -2.05
N TRP A 70 -6.03 9.21 -1.14
CA TRP A 70 -4.57 9.08 -1.05
C TRP A 70 -4.06 7.88 -1.86
N PHE A 71 -4.92 6.91 -2.14
CA PHE A 71 -4.61 5.69 -2.90
C PHE A 71 -5.46 5.63 -4.17
N LEU A 72 -5.25 6.56 -5.10
CA LEU A 72 -6.07 6.72 -6.31
C LEU A 72 -6.05 5.49 -7.23
N GLY A 73 -4.96 4.70 -7.17
CA GLY A 73 -4.81 3.43 -7.88
C GLY A 73 -5.63 2.26 -7.31
N LEU A 74 -6.30 2.45 -6.16
CA LEU A 74 -7.04 1.39 -5.45
C LEU A 74 -8.24 0.89 -6.26
N GLY A 75 -7.99 -0.19 -6.99
CA GLY A 75 -8.96 -0.90 -7.81
C GLY A 75 -9.87 -1.84 -7.01
N SER A 76 -10.44 -2.83 -7.69
CA SER A 76 -11.32 -3.81 -7.06
C SER A 76 -10.60 -4.61 -5.97
N ARG A 77 -11.33 -5.04 -4.93
CA ARG A 77 -10.83 -5.92 -3.87
C ARG A 77 -10.10 -7.14 -4.43
N ALA A 78 -10.61 -7.73 -5.51
CA ALA A 78 -10.02 -8.92 -6.12
C ALA A 78 -8.66 -8.67 -6.79
N ASN A 79 -8.29 -7.41 -7.06
CA ASN A 79 -6.96 -7.05 -7.55
C ASN A 79 -5.99 -6.72 -6.41
N PHE A 80 -6.51 -6.40 -5.23
CA PHE A 80 -5.72 -6.13 -4.03
C PHE A 80 -5.34 -7.43 -3.32
N ALA A 81 -6.29 -8.34 -3.12
CA ALA A 81 -6.13 -9.61 -2.40
C ALA A 81 -5.58 -10.76 -3.29
N LYS A 82 -4.65 -10.47 -4.20
CA LYS A 82 -4.28 -11.34 -5.32
C LYS A 82 -2.81 -11.73 -5.36
#